data_AF-A0A7K5I3E3-F1
#
_entry.id   AF-A0A7K5I3E3-F1
#
_cell.length_a   1.000
_cell.length_b   1.000
_cell.length_c   1.000
_cell.angle_alpha   90.00
_cell.angle_beta   90.00
_cell.angle_gamma   90.00
#
_symmetry.space_group_name_H-M   'P 1'
#
loop_
_entity.id
_entity.type
_entity.pdbx_description
1 polymer ?
#
loop_
_entity_poly.entity_id
_entity_poly.type
_entity_poly.pdbx_seq_one_letter_code
_entity_poly.pdbx_strand_id
1 'polypeptide(L)'
;MTLTHSCNTPWADNWLVDTAEEQPVHHGLSSFGKVVLEEMNRLGMIVDLAHVSEETMMVVLRLSKAPVIFSHSSAYHLCQHRRNVPDEVLKLVASTGSLVMVNFYNAYVTCGDTATLADVADHMDHVKKVAGAQSVGFGGDYDGVT
;
A
#
# COMPACT_ATOMS: atom_id res chain seq x y z
N MET A 1 -11.82 3.26 0.76
CA MET A 1 -11.90 2.17 1.76
C MET A 1 -10.62 1.38 1.69
N THR A 2 -9.95 1.22 2.82
CA THR A 2 -8.78 0.34 2.97
C THR A 2 -9.23 -1.11 3.01
N LEU A 3 -8.65 -1.97 2.17
CA LEU A 3 -9.23 -3.32 1.96
C LEU A 3 -9.04 -4.27 3.15
N THR A 4 -8.00 -4.03 3.93
CA THR A 4 -7.72 -4.73 5.18
C THR A 4 -7.19 -3.73 6.21
N HIS A 5 -7.09 -4.16 7.46
CA HIS A 5 -6.14 -3.59 8.43
C HIS A 5 -5.08 -4.67 8.72
N SER A 6 -4.61 -4.84 9.94
CA SER A 6 -3.73 -5.93 10.36
C SER A 6 -4.45 -7.27 10.58
N CYS A 7 -5.41 -7.61 9.72
CA CYS A 7 -6.08 -8.91 9.71
C CYS A 7 -6.71 -9.20 8.34
N ASN A 8 -6.77 -10.49 7.99
CA ASN A 8 -7.46 -10.93 6.78
C ASN A 8 -8.96 -10.67 6.90
N THR A 9 -9.57 -10.23 5.81
CA THR A 9 -11.03 -10.20 5.68
C THR A 9 -11.48 -11.44 4.89
N PRO A 10 -12.78 -11.76 4.84
CA PRO A 10 -13.29 -12.78 3.92
C PRO A 10 -13.07 -12.48 2.42
N TRP A 11 -12.46 -11.34 2.08
CA TRP A 11 -12.38 -10.85 0.71
C TRP A 11 -10.98 -10.34 0.29
N ALA A 12 -10.04 -10.11 1.21
CA ALA A 12 -8.68 -9.71 0.90
C ALA A 12 -7.68 -10.17 1.99
N ASP A 13 -6.43 -10.44 1.56
CA ASP A 13 -5.32 -10.78 2.46
C ASP A 13 -4.55 -9.53 2.92
N ASN A 14 -4.11 -9.52 4.18
CA ASN A 14 -3.37 -8.43 4.80
C ASN A 14 -1.85 -8.66 4.82
N TRP A 15 -1.09 -7.61 5.12
CA TRP A 15 0.37 -7.57 5.09
C TRP A 15 1.07 -8.60 5.99
N LEU A 16 0.42 -9.09 7.05
CA LEU A 16 1.00 -10.11 7.95
C LEU A 16 1.28 -11.42 7.21
N VAL A 17 0.57 -11.74 6.13
CA VAL A 17 0.85 -12.95 5.35
C VAL A 17 2.24 -12.91 4.69
N ASP A 18 2.77 -11.71 4.44
CA ASP A 18 4.10 -11.52 3.84
C ASP A 18 5.25 -11.63 4.87
N THR A 19 4.91 -11.73 6.16
CA THR A 19 5.85 -11.96 7.27
C THR A 19 5.96 -13.43 7.67
N ALA A 20 5.09 -14.29 7.11
CA ALA A 20 4.85 -15.67 7.54
C ALA A 20 4.24 -15.82 8.96
N GLU A 21 3.82 -14.73 9.60
CA GLU A 21 3.02 -14.76 10.84
C GLU A 21 1.60 -15.28 10.58
N GLU A 22 1.05 -15.00 9.39
CA GLU A 22 -0.23 -15.53 8.91
C GLU A 22 -0.05 -16.29 7.59
N GLN A 23 -0.97 -17.20 7.29
CA GLN A 23 -1.01 -17.87 5.98
C GLN A 23 -1.93 -17.11 5.02
N PRO A 24 -1.56 -16.98 3.74
CA PRO A 24 -2.45 -16.39 2.73
C PRO A 24 -3.73 -17.24 2.60
N VAL A 25 -4.89 -16.59 2.59
CA VAL A 25 -6.20 -17.25 2.50
C VAL A 25 -6.76 -17.15 1.09
N HIS A 26 -6.56 -16.00 0.44
CA HIS A 26 -7.17 -15.70 -0.86
C HIS A 26 -6.16 -15.59 -2.00
N HIS A 27 -4.87 -15.52 -1.68
CA HIS A 27 -3.81 -15.19 -2.63
C HIS A 27 -4.10 -13.83 -3.30
N GLY A 28 -4.33 -12.82 -2.45
CA GLY A 28 -4.72 -11.48 -2.86
C GLY A 28 -6.19 -11.19 -2.58
N LEU A 29 -7.04 -11.36 -3.60
CA LEU A 29 -8.50 -11.16 -3.49
C LEU A 29 -9.28 -12.45 -3.69
N SER A 30 -10.29 -12.66 -2.84
CA SER A 30 -11.25 -13.74 -3.04
C SER A 30 -12.13 -13.48 -4.27
N SER A 31 -12.91 -14.48 -4.70
CA SER A 31 -13.93 -14.27 -5.74
C SER A 31 -14.92 -13.16 -5.37
N PHE A 32 -15.29 -13.07 -4.10
CA PHE A 32 -16.13 -11.98 -3.60
C PHE A 32 -15.35 -10.65 -3.52
N GLY A 33 -14.06 -10.68 -3.16
CA GLY A 33 -13.21 -9.48 -3.16
C GLY A 33 -13.09 -8.81 -4.53
N LYS A 34 -13.10 -9.59 -5.62
CA LYS A 34 -13.17 -9.04 -6.99
C LYS A 34 -14.49 -8.30 -7.23
N VAL A 35 -15.61 -8.82 -6.72
CA VAL A 35 -16.91 -8.13 -6.79
C VAL A 35 -16.90 -6.85 -5.94
N VAL A 36 -16.28 -6.86 -4.75
CA VAL A 36 -16.10 -5.66 -3.92
C VAL A 36 -15.31 -4.60 -4.69
N LEU A 37 -14.20 -4.97 -5.32
CA LEU A 37 -13.39 -4.06 -6.13
C LEU A 37 -14.19 -3.46 -7.30
N GLU A 38 -14.93 -4.28 -8.03
CA GLU A 38 -15.78 -3.83 -9.13
C GLU A 38 -16.85 -2.84 -8.66
N GLU A 39 -17.47 -3.11 -7.51
CA GLU A 39 -18.50 -2.23 -6.95
C GLU A 39 -17.92 -0.90 -6.45
N MET A 40 -16.73 -0.92 -5.86
CA MET A 40 -16.01 0.31 -5.50
C MET A 40 -15.73 1.16 -6.74
N ASN A 41 -15.25 0.55 -7.83
CA ASN A 41 -15.07 1.24 -9.10
C ASN A 41 -16.39 1.80 -9.65
N ARG A 42 -17.49 1.03 -9.58
CA ARG A 42 -18.82 1.47 -10.04
C ARG A 42 -19.35 2.67 -9.26
N LEU A 43 -19.11 2.69 -7.95
CA LEU A 43 -19.55 3.77 -7.05
C LEU A 43 -18.66 5.02 -7.12
N GLY A 44 -17.47 4.93 -7.71
CA GLY A 44 -16.46 5.98 -7.61
C GLY A 44 -15.85 6.09 -6.21
N MET A 45 -15.84 4.98 -5.46
CA MET A 45 -15.19 4.91 -4.15
C MET A 45 -13.70 4.61 -4.33
N ILE A 46 -12.84 5.44 -3.73
CA ILE A 46 -11.39 5.24 -3.78
C ILE A 46 -11.03 3.94 -3.06
N VAL A 47 -10.26 3.09 -3.74
CA VAL A 47 -9.64 1.88 -3.19
C VAL A 47 -8.32 2.27 -2.52
N ASP A 48 -8.14 1.84 -1.28
CA ASP A 48 -6.91 2.07 -0.53
C ASP A 48 -6.20 0.74 -0.22
N LEU A 49 -4.92 0.67 -0.56
CA LEU A 49 -4.04 -0.49 -0.46
C LEU A 49 -3.07 -0.43 0.72
N ALA A 50 -3.22 0.53 1.63
CA ALA A 50 -2.59 0.38 2.94
C ALA A 50 -3.04 -0.94 3.61
N HIS A 51 -2.14 -1.56 4.38
CA HIS A 51 -2.28 -2.82 5.13
C HIS A 51 -2.47 -4.11 4.34
N VAL A 52 -2.62 -4.05 3.02
CA VAL A 52 -2.84 -5.28 2.24
C VAL A 52 -1.53 -6.02 1.98
N SER A 53 -1.61 -7.30 1.63
CA SER A 53 -0.44 -8.07 1.19
C SER A 53 0.09 -7.62 -0.17
N GLU A 54 1.36 -7.90 -0.47
CA GLU A 54 1.96 -7.61 -1.79
C GLU A 54 1.13 -8.21 -2.94
N GLU A 55 0.66 -9.45 -2.77
CA GLU A 55 -0.19 -10.10 -3.78
C GLU A 55 -1.53 -9.36 -3.96
N THR A 56 -2.14 -8.87 -2.88
CA THR A 56 -3.34 -8.02 -2.97
C THR A 56 -3.05 -6.72 -3.71
N MET A 57 -1.91 -6.06 -3.43
CA MET A 57 -1.50 -4.84 -4.15
C MET A 57 -1.45 -5.10 -5.67
N MET A 58 -0.77 -6.18 -6.05
CA MET A 58 -0.58 -6.56 -7.45
C MET A 58 -1.89 -6.91 -8.15
N VAL A 59 -2.78 -7.68 -7.48
CA VAL A 59 -4.09 -8.05 -8.04
C VAL A 59 -4.97 -6.82 -8.22
N VAL A 60 -5.06 -5.95 -7.22
CA VAL A 60 -5.92 -4.76 -7.29
C VAL A 60 -5.43 -3.78 -8.36
N LEU A 61 -4.13 -3.49 -8.42
CA LEU A 61 -3.58 -2.57 -9.43
C LEU A 61 -3.79 -3.09 -10.86
N ARG A 62 -3.83 -4.41 -11.06
CA ARG A 62 -4.10 -5.01 -12.39
C ARG A 62 -5.58 -5.03 -12.76
N LEU A 63 -6.49 -5.12 -11.79
CA LEU A 63 -7.91 -5.31 -12.04
C LEU A 63 -8.74 -4.02 -11.90
N SER A 64 -8.29 -3.05 -11.08
CA SER A 64 -9.02 -1.81 -10.85
C SER A 64 -9.16 -1.02 -12.15
N LYS A 65 -10.37 -0.51 -12.40
CA LYS A 65 -10.70 0.35 -13.54
C LYS A 65 -10.41 1.83 -13.28
N ALA A 66 -10.04 2.18 -12.05
CA ALA A 66 -9.71 3.53 -11.63
C ALA A 66 -8.40 3.54 -10.83
N PRO A 67 -7.68 4.68 -10.78
CA PRO A 67 -6.52 4.82 -9.91
C PRO A 67 -6.86 4.51 -8.46
N VAL A 68 -5.90 3.90 -7.75
CA VAL A 68 -6.02 3.57 -6.33
C VAL A 68 -5.02 4.39 -5.52
N ILE A 69 -5.14 4.33 -4.20
CA ILE A 69 -4.19 4.99 -3.31
C ILE A 69 -3.55 3.98 -2.36
N PHE A 70 -2.39 4.35 -1.83
CA PHE A 70 -1.87 3.86 -0.57
C PHE A 70 -1.92 5.05 0.38
N SER A 71 -2.91 5.08 1.28
CA SER A 71 -3.17 6.29 2.07
C SER A 71 -2.10 6.60 3.11
N HIS A 72 -1.30 5.61 3.51
CA HIS A 72 -0.20 5.73 4.47
C HIS A 72 0.78 4.54 4.35
N SER A 73 1.64 4.53 3.33
CA SER A 73 2.70 3.53 3.14
C SER A 73 3.98 4.19 2.62
N SER A 74 5.14 3.62 2.95
CA SER A 74 6.46 4.11 2.52
C SER A 74 7.11 3.16 1.49
N ALA A 75 8.31 3.47 1.02
CA ALA A 75 9.03 2.67 0.01
C ALA A 75 9.82 1.50 0.61
N TYR A 76 9.58 0.27 0.12
CA TYR A 76 10.22 -0.95 0.64
C TYR A 76 11.73 -0.99 0.41
N HIS A 77 12.20 -0.36 -0.68
CA HIS A 77 13.63 -0.29 -1.02
C HIS A 77 14.47 0.35 0.08
N LEU A 78 13.94 1.36 0.77
CA LEU A 78 14.64 2.09 1.83
C LEU A 78 14.44 1.45 3.21
N CYS A 79 13.23 0.93 3.46
CA CYS A 79 12.91 0.18 4.67
C CYS A 79 12.09 -1.06 4.31
N GLN A 80 12.68 -2.24 4.50
CA GLN A 80 12.15 -3.56 4.13
C GLN A 80 11.02 -4.07 5.05
N HIS A 81 10.16 -3.16 5.52
CA HIS A 81 8.97 -3.49 6.29
C HIS A 81 7.83 -3.91 5.34
N ARG A 82 7.08 -4.98 5.66
CA ARG A 82 6.01 -5.53 4.77
C ARG A 82 4.80 -4.61 4.57
N ARG A 83 4.69 -3.53 5.36
CA ARG A 83 3.72 -2.43 5.13
C ARG A 83 4.11 -1.47 4.01
N ASN A 84 5.37 -1.52 3.56
CA ASN A 84 5.92 -0.64 2.54
C ASN A 84 5.78 -1.24 1.14
N VAL A 85 5.75 -0.36 0.14
CA VAL A 85 5.47 -0.67 -1.25
C VAL A 85 6.75 -1.10 -1.99
N PRO A 86 6.82 -2.34 -2.52
CA PRO A 86 7.94 -2.81 -3.33
C PRO A 86 8.05 -2.10 -4.69
N ASP A 87 9.25 -2.07 -5.25
CA ASP A 87 9.51 -1.38 -6.54
C ASP A 87 8.67 -1.95 -7.69
N GLU A 88 8.40 -3.26 -7.71
CA GLU A 88 7.51 -3.86 -8.72
C GLU A 88 6.07 -3.35 -8.60
N VAL A 89 5.59 -3.11 -7.37
CA VAL A 89 4.28 -2.49 -7.13
C VAL A 89 4.33 -1.00 -7.52
N LEU A 90 5.42 -0.28 -7.21
CA LEU A 90 5.58 1.13 -7.61
C LEU A 90 5.57 1.32 -9.13
N LYS A 91 6.10 0.37 -9.92
CA LYS A 91 5.98 0.40 -11.38
C LYS A 91 4.53 0.30 -11.85
N LEU A 92 3.70 -0.52 -11.18
CA LEU A 92 2.27 -0.58 -11.44
C LEU A 92 1.54 0.69 -10.99
N VAL A 93 1.97 1.30 -9.88
CA VAL A 93 1.46 2.62 -9.45
C VAL A 93 1.66 3.65 -10.56
N ALA A 94 2.85 3.67 -11.18
CA ALA A 94 3.18 4.54 -12.29
C ALA A 94 2.24 4.35 -13.49
N SER A 95 2.05 3.09 -13.92
CA SER A 95 1.28 2.77 -15.13
C SER A 95 -0.23 2.91 -14.95
N THR A 96 -0.71 2.86 -13.71
CA THR A 96 -2.15 2.99 -13.37
C THR A 96 -2.54 4.40 -12.95
N GLY A 97 -1.58 5.33 -12.84
CA GLY A 97 -1.83 6.69 -12.35
C GLY A 97 -2.23 6.74 -10.88
N SER A 98 -1.82 5.73 -10.10
CA SER A 98 -2.13 5.60 -8.68
C SER A 98 -1.20 6.47 -7.81
N LEU A 99 -1.54 6.59 -6.53
CA LEU A 99 -0.87 7.49 -5.59
C LEU A 99 -0.34 6.74 -4.36
N VAL A 100 0.91 7.00 -3.95
CA VAL A 100 1.45 6.57 -2.66
C VAL A 100 1.60 7.77 -1.75
N MET A 101 0.89 7.76 -0.63
CA MET A 101 0.95 8.77 0.40
C MET A 101 1.93 8.30 1.49
N VAL A 102 3.12 8.92 1.54
CA VAL A 102 4.24 8.47 2.37
C VAL A 102 3.93 8.60 3.86
N ASN A 103 4.14 7.52 4.62
CA ASN A 103 3.90 7.41 6.06
C ASN A 103 5.06 8.03 6.86
N PHE A 104 4.76 8.55 8.06
CA PHE A 104 5.74 9.17 8.96
C PHE A 104 6.12 8.29 10.16
N TYR A 105 5.57 7.07 10.26
CA TYR A 105 5.89 6.14 11.33
C TYR A 105 7.32 5.61 11.22
N ASN A 106 8.10 5.77 12.28
CA ASN A 106 9.54 5.47 12.30
C ASN A 106 9.86 4.06 11.79
N ALA A 107 9.10 3.04 12.24
CA ALA A 107 9.33 1.66 11.84
C ALA A 107 9.09 1.39 10.34
N TYR A 108 8.35 2.27 9.65
CA TYR A 108 8.11 2.18 8.21
C TYR A 108 9.02 3.12 7.41
N VAL A 109 9.66 4.08 8.07
CA VAL A 109 10.59 5.02 7.44
C VAL A 109 12.03 4.52 7.54
N THR A 110 12.53 4.23 8.74
CA THR A 110 13.92 3.82 8.95
C THR A 110 14.07 2.35 9.33
N CYS A 111 12.96 1.60 9.44
CA CYS A 111 12.95 0.25 10.01
C CYS A 111 13.56 0.22 11.43
N GLY A 112 13.42 1.33 12.16
CA GLY A 112 13.93 1.50 13.52
C GLY A 112 13.08 2.47 14.33
N ASP A 113 13.57 2.84 15.50
CA ASP A 113 12.79 3.56 16.52
C ASP A 113 12.70 5.07 16.27
N THR A 114 13.54 5.61 15.39
CA THR A 114 13.65 7.05 15.12
C THR A 114 13.78 7.33 13.63
N ALA A 115 13.11 8.37 13.16
CA ALA A 115 13.24 8.90 11.80
C ALA A 115 13.32 10.44 11.83
N THR A 116 13.91 11.00 10.80
CA THR A 116 13.99 12.44 10.57
C THR A 116 13.13 12.83 9.36
N LEU A 117 12.92 14.14 9.18
CA LEU A 117 12.26 14.66 7.97
C LEU A 117 13.03 14.32 6.68
N ALA A 118 14.37 14.18 6.76
CA ALA A 118 15.18 13.80 5.61
C ALA A 118 14.88 12.35 5.19
N ASP A 119 14.72 11.43 6.15
CA ASP A 119 14.38 10.03 5.86
C ASP A 119 13.00 9.94 5.18
N VAL A 120 12.02 10.71 5.64
CA VAL A 120 10.70 10.81 4.99
C VAL A 120 10.83 11.35 3.55
N ALA A 121 11.65 12.38 3.35
CA ALA A 121 11.89 12.96 2.04
C ALA A 121 12.57 11.96 1.09
N ASP A 122 13.47 11.11 1.58
CA ASP A 122 14.10 10.05 0.79
C ASP A 122 13.07 9.05 0.26
N HIS A 123 12.06 8.69 1.05
CA HIS A 123 10.94 7.88 0.55
C HIS A 123 10.14 8.58 -0.54
N MET A 124 9.85 9.87 -0.37
CA MET A 124 9.14 10.64 -1.39
C MET A 124 9.95 10.71 -2.69
N ASP A 125 11.26 10.92 -2.61
CA ASP A 125 12.14 10.95 -3.78
C ASP A 125 12.29 9.58 -4.44
N HIS A 126 12.30 8.49 -3.66
CA HIS A 126 12.31 7.13 -4.22
C HIS A 126 11.01 6.81 -4.95
N VAL A 127 9.85 7.09 -4.35
CA VAL A 127 8.54 6.90 -5.03
C VAL A 127 8.49 7.75 -6.30
N LYS A 128 8.91 9.02 -6.24
CA LYS A 128 9.01 9.89 -7.42
C LYS A 128 9.93 9.33 -8.50
N LYS A 129 11.06 8.75 -8.12
CA LYS A 129 12.04 8.16 -9.06
C LYS A 129 11.48 6.96 -9.80
N VAL A 130 10.69 6.11 -9.13
CA VAL A 130 10.15 4.87 -9.71
C VAL A 130 8.79 5.07 -10.36
N ALA A 131 7.87 5.80 -9.69
CA ALA A 131 6.48 5.96 -10.11
C ALA A 131 6.14 7.34 -10.72
N GLY A 132 7.02 8.32 -10.59
CA GLY A 132 6.81 9.70 -11.03
C GLY A 132 6.26 10.61 -9.93
N ALA A 133 6.51 11.91 -10.05
CA ALA A 133 6.15 12.90 -9.03
C ALA A 133 4.64 13.01 -8.77
N GLN A 134 3.80 12.72 -9.78
CA GLN A 134 2.35 12.69 -9.67
C GLN A 134 1.83 11.55 -8.78
N SER A 135 2.67 10.56 -8.48
CA SER A 135 2.34 9.39 -7.67
C SER A 135 2.79 9.52 -6.21
N VAL A 136 3.15 10.72 -5.76
CA VAL A 136 3.60 10.98 -4.37
C VAL A 136 2.62 11.88 -3.62
N GLY A 137 2.29 11.52 -2.38
CA GLY A 137 1.52 12.33 -1.44
C GLY A 137 2.00 12.17 0.01
N PHE A 138 1.28 12.77 0.96
CA PHE A 138 1.57 12.69 2.40
C PHE A 138 0.49 11.89 3.13
N GLY A 139 0.90 10.89 3.91
CA GLY A 139 0.01 9.98 4.64
C GLY A 139 0.49 9.77 6.07
N GLY A 140 0.57 10.86 6.85
CA GLY A 140 1.37 10.90 8.07
C GLY A 140 0.94 10.02 9.24
N ASP A 141 -0.25 9.42 9.19
CA ASP A 141 -0.71 8.44 10.20
C ASP A 141 -0.69 8.96 11.65
N TYR A 142 -0.92 10.28 11.81
CA TYR A 142 -0.99 10.90 13.14
C TYR A 142 -2.09 10.26 14.00
N ASP A 143 -1.76 10.01 15.26
CA ASP A 143 -2.60 9.29 16.23
C ASP A 143 -2.97 7.83 15.84
N GLY A 144 -2.42 7.31 14.73
CA GLY A 144 -2.61 5.93 14.25
C GLY A 144 -1.52 4.95 14.67
N VAL A 145 -0.42 5.46 15.23
CA VAL A 145 0.79 4.70 15.56
C VAL A 145 1.24 4.94 17.01
N THR A 146 1.97 3.99 17.58
CA THR A 146 2.46 4.00 18.97
C THR A 146 3.97 3.94 19.03
#